data_AF-A0A2H3C0L0-F1
#
_entry.id   AF-A0A2H3C0L0-F1
#
_cell.length_a   1.000
_cell.length_b   1.000
_cell.length_c   1.000
_cell.angle_alpha   90.00
_cell.angle_beta   90.00
_cell.angle_gamma   90.00
#
_symmetry.space_group_name_H-M   'P 1'
#
loop_
_entity.id
_entity.type
_entity.pdbx_description
1 polymer ?
#
loop_
_entity_poly.entity_id
_entity_poly.type
_entity_poly.pdbx_seq_one_letter_code
_entity_poly.pdbx_strand_id
1 'polypeptide(L)' 'MSEGSADPIIVFFSGSCKNNGCDDSAAGSGVWWGTQHPKNLGVRTPGKQTNICAELFGLLTVLE' A
#
# COMPACT_ATOMS: atom_id res chain seq x y z
N MET A 1 21.08 1.63 -31.81
CA MET A 1 20.94 1.77 -30.34
C MET A 1 19.48 1.43 -30.05
N SER A 2 19.21 0.23 -29.55
CA SER A 2 17.85 -0.18 -29.20
C SER A 2 17.42 0.56 -27.94
N GLU A 3 16.29 1.26 -28.00
CA GLU A 3 15.65 1.88 -26.85
C GLU A 3 15.56 0.85 -25.71
N GLY A 4 16.10 1.21 -24.54
CA GLY A 4 16.06 0.36 -23.36
C GLY A 4 14.64 0.25 -22.83
N SER A 5 13.88 -0.76 -23.27
CA SER A 5 12.62 -1.11 -22.62
C SER A 5 12.94 -1.89 -21.35
N ALA A 6 13.06 -1.20 -20.22
CA ALA A 6 12.99 -1.88 -18.94
C ALA A 6 11.58 -2.47 -18.80
N ASP A 7 11.50 -3.77 -18.52
CA ASP A 7 10.22 -4.41 -18.23
C ASP A 7 9.57 -3.69 -17.04
N PRO A 8 8.25 -3.44 -17.07
CA PRO A 8 7.56 -2.76 -15.99
C PRO A 8 7.64 -3.59 -14.70
N ILE A 9 7.99 -2.94 -13.60
CA ILE A 9 7.94 -3.56 -12.27
C ILE A 9 6.49 -3.67 -11.84
N ILE A 10 6.05 -4.88 -11.50
CA ILE A 10 4.69 -5.12 -10.98
C ILE A 10 4.74 -5.14 -9.46
N VAL A 11 3.91 -4.29 -8.85
CA VAL A 11 3.78 -4.14 -7.41
C VAL A 11 2.30 -4.14 -7.07
N PHE A 12 1.94 -4.82 -5.98
CA PHE A 12 0.57 -4.84 -5.48
C PHE A 12 0.51 -4.07 -4.18
N PHE A 13 -0.52 -3.25 -4.00
CA PHE A 13 -0.81 -2.59 -2.74
C PHE A 13 -2.30 -2.78 -2.41
N SER A 14 -2.63 -2.62 -1.14
CA SER A 14 -4.01 -2.60 -0.67
C SER A 14 -4.11 -1.86 0.66
N GLY A 15 -5.27 -1.30 0.92
CA GLY A 15 -5.66 -0.76 2.21
C GLY A 15 -6.95 -1.40 2.72
N SER A 16 -7.05 -1.58 4.03
CA SER A 16 -8.28 -2.02 4.66
C SER A 16 -8.53 -1.25 5.95
N CYS A 17 -9.78 -1.19 6.38
CA CYS A 17 -10.13 -0.59 7.66
C CYS A 17 -11.18 -1.43 8.37
N LYS A 18 -10.82 -1.92 9.57
CA LYS A 18 -11.77 -2.52 10.49
C LYS A 18 -12.70 -1.44 11.04
N ASN A 19 -13.99 -1.75 11.16
CA ASN A 19 -15.03 -0.84 11.68
C ASN A 19 -15.01 0.54 11.00
N ASN A 20 -14.83 0.55 9.67
CA ASN A 20 -14.70 1.78 8.89
C ASN A 20 -15.91 2.71 9.11
N GLY A 21 -15.65 3.93 9.57
CA GLY A 21 -16.69 4.92 9.86
C GLY A 21 -17.19 4.93 11.31
N CYS A 22 -16.64 4.07 12.18
CA CYS A 22 -16.90 4.05 13.61
C CYS A 22 -15.75 4.70 14.41
N ASP A 23 -15.99 5.05 15.68
CA ASP A 23 -14.97 5.68 16.53
C ASP A 23 -13.77 4.76 16.81
N ASP A 24 -13.96 3.45 16.73
CA ASP A 24 -12.94 2.41 16.91
C ASP A 24 -12.32 1.95 15.57
N SER A 25 -12.45 2.76 14.51
CA SER A 25 -11.87 2.50 13.20
C SER A 25 -10.37 2.20 13.28
N ALA A 26 -9.93 1.12 12.63
CA ALA A 26 -8.52 0.76 12.53
C ALA A 26 -8.14 0.41 11.08
N ALA A 27 -7.42 1.34 10.44
CA ALA A 27 -6.95 1.23 9.07
C ALA A 27 -5.51 0.71 8.98
N GLY A 28 -5.27 -0.23 8.07
CA GLY A 28 -3.95 -0.76 7.77
C GLY A 28 -3.70 -0.81 6.26
N SER A 29 -2.46 -0.55 5.87
CA SER A 29 -1.98 -0.55 4.50
C SER A 29 -0.92 -1.61 4.30
N GLY A 30 -0.92 -2.24 3.13
CA GLY A 30 0.06 -3.26 2.75
C GLY A 30 0.58 -3.06 1.34
N VAL A 31 1.85 -3.44 1.14
CA VAL A 31 2.53 -3.44 -0.16
C VAL A 31 3.28 -4.76 -0.34
N TRP A 32 3.16 -5.33 -1.53
CA TRP A 32 3.79 -6.59 -1.92
C TRP A 32 4.55 -6.43 -3.24
N TRP A 33 5.87 -6.64 -3.17
CA TRP A 33 6.82 -6.57 -4.28
C TRP A 33 7.25 -7.96 -4.78
N GLY A 34 6.91 -9.01 -4.03
CA GLY A 34 7.35 -10.38 -4.32
C GLY A 34 7.55 -11.21 -3.06
N THR A 35 7.69 -12.53 -3.21
CA THR A 35 7.97 -13.44 -2.10
C THR A 35 9.25 -13.04 -1.39
N GLN A 36 9.18 -12.85 -0.07
CA GLN A 36 10.32 -12.46 0.80
C GLN A 36 11.04 -11.17 0.38
N HIS A 37 10.40 -10.33 -0.44
CA HIS A 37 11.03 -9.09 -0.86
C HIS A 37 11.15 -8.13 0.33
N PRO A 38 12.33 -7.52 0.57
CA PRO A 38 12.59 -6.71 1.77
C PRO A 38 11.75 -5.43 1.84
N LYS A 39 11.19 -4.98 0.70
CA LYS A 39 10.25 -3.85 0.63
C LYS A 39 8.79 -4.22 0.89
N ASN A 40 8.46 -5.49 1.12
CA ASN A 40 7.11 -5.85 1.53
C ASN A 40 6.78 -5.17 2.86
N LEU A 41 5.56 -4.64 2.94
CA LEU A 41 5.15 -3.83 4.07
C LEU A 41 3.73 -4.20 4.50
N GLY A 42 3.51 -4.19 5.81
CA GLY A 42 2.18 -4.15 6.42
C GLY A 42 2.23 -3.23 7.64
N VAL A 43 1.54 -2.10 7.58
CA VAL A 43 1.62 -1.06 8.61
C VAL A 43 0.26 -0.46 8.94
N ARG A 44 0.16 0.14 10.12
CA ARG A 44 -0.97 0.98 10.49
C ARG A 44 -0.98 2.22 9.61
N THR A 45 -2.12 2.52 8.99
CA THR A 45 -2.27 3.75 8.20
C THR A 45 -2.20 4.97 9.13
N PRO A 46 -1.34 5.97 8.86
CA PRO A 46 -1.29 7.18 9.68
C PRO A 46 -2.53 8.06 9.49
N GLY A 47 -2.81 8.92 10.47
CA GLY A 47 -3.87 9.92 10.37
C GLY A 47 -5.28 9.34 10.46
N LYS A 48 -6.19 9.78 9.57
CA LYS A 48 -7.61 9.39 9.64
C LYS A 48 -7.79 7.93 9.26
N GLN A 49 -8.49 7.20 10.12
CA GLN A 49 -8.68 5.76 9.98
C GLN A 49 -9.87 5.47 9.09
N THR A 50 -9.64 5.42 7.78
CA THR A 50 -10.65 4.98 6.80
C THR A 50 -10.04 4.03 5.79
N ASN A 51 -10.89 3.24 5.13
CA ASN A 51 -10.47 2.37 4.03
C ASN A 51 -9.79 3.15 2.89
N ILE A 52 -10.34 4.31 2.49
CA ILE A 52 -9.77 5.13 1.40
C ILE A 52 -8.40 5.70 1.79
N CYS A 53 -8.25 6.18 3.03
CA CYS A 53 -6.94 6.62 3.52
C CYS A 53 -5.91 5.49 3.49
N ALA A 54 -6.33 4.26 3.83
CA ALA A 54 -5.45 3.10 3.78
C ALA A 54 -5.00 2.76 2.36
N GLU A 55 -5.91 2.77 1.39
CA GLU A 55 -5.62 2.49 -0.02
C GLU A 55 -4.66 3.53 -0.60
N LEU A 56 -4.95 4.82 -0.39
CA LEU A 56 -4.12 5.91 -0.89
C LEU A 56 -2.73 5.94 -0.24
N PHE A 57 -2.63 5.64 1.06
CA PHE A 57 -1.33 5.53 1.72
C PHE A 57 -0.50 4.35 1.18
N GLY A 58 -1.15 3.22 0.87
CA GLY A 58 -0.50 2.10 0.20
C GLY A 58 0.10 2.49 -1.15
N LEU A 59 -0.66 3.25 -1.97
CA LEU A 59 -0.17 3.78 -3.23
C LEU A 59 1.02 4.75 -3.04
N LEU A 60 0.93 5.69 -2.09
CA LEU A 60 2.03 6.61 -1.80
C LEU A 60 3.30 5.86 -1.39
N THR A 61 3.17 4.83 -0.56
CA THR A 61 4.29 3.99 -0.13
C THR A 61 4.98 3.26 -1.29
N VAL A 62 4.26 2.94 -2.36
CA VAL A 62 4.84 2.34 -3.57
C VAL A 62 5.65 3.36 -4.39
N LEU A 63 5.26 4.64 -4.34
CA LEU A 63 5.82 5.72 -5.18
C LEU A 63 6.94 6.52 -4.50
N GLU A 64 7.12 6.40 -3.18
CA GLU A 64 8.25 6.94 -2.41
C GLU A 64 9.52 6.07 -2.52
#